data_AF-A0A2R6NRI2-F1
#
_entry.id   AF-A0A2R6NRI2-F1
#
_cell.length_a   1.000
_cell.length_b   1.000
_cell.length_c   1.000
_cell.angle_alpha   90.00
_cell.angle_beta   90.00
_cell.angle_gamma   90.00
#
_symmetry.space_group_name_H-M   'P 1'
#
loop_
_entity.id
_entity.type
_entity.pdbx_description
1 polymer ?
#
loop_
_entity_poly.entity_id
_entity_poly.type
_entity_poly.pdbx_seq_one_letter_code
_entity_poly.pdbx_strand_id
1 'polypeptide(L)'
;MSLVGGLDGAYKLPQNVSTSDLDSIINGFKAQNLNSTETALLQNRTQDLASISVPHANLTVMVASNGTNITTAPITLNKADNVGEIDQFVVVPGLGGDKGSVQVVETGILNVTGPGNGTAILVPSSGISVVSDIDDVLRITKVYVPNQGLFNSFVEPYVNIPGISELFAHWLQSLPNVSFHYDTTTPVELARTYVDYLFNNFPLGSLDMRPINISEPSQILDARQNSLLKLFQTFPRRKFVLVGDTSSSTLLSVYPQIAQQFPNNIACIFICSTSATNSDDKVPYNTKDFKNIKNGTYFFYNTAEGQCPLIILSDVMTTYANPSPQVDLFNLDIVNGQCQNQSIPNDVQFGKQGGVLGTLGNSRSLWVSRPDMVDHDSLCCHCPWFWIFVNSELACVIGLLLSYCFPYSQTLRLHSLYL
;
A
#
# COMPACT_ATOMS: atom_id res chain seq x y z
N MET A 1 15.80 -10.82 -16.75
CA MET A 1 15.12 -11.37 -15.58
C MET A 1 15.63 -10.72 -14.33
N SER A 2 14.73 -10.31 -13.46
CA SER A 2 15.08 -9.80 -12.14
C SER A 2 14.23 -10.54 -11.11
N LEU A 3 14.84 -10.85 -9.98
CA LEU A 3 14.16 -11.30 -8.77
C LEU A 3 13.60 -10.05 -8.08
N VAL A 4 12.38 -10.08 -7.56
CA VAL A 4 11.74 -8.91 -6.92
C VAL A 4 11.02 -9.26 -5.65
N GLY A 5 11.51 -8.67 -4.57
CA GLY A 5 10.89 -8.64 -3.27
C GLY A 5 11.78 -7.94 -2.24
N GLY A 6 11.12 -7.50 -1.17
CA GLY A 6 11.70 -6.72 -0.07
C GLY A 6 12.34 -7.57 1.02
N LEU A 7 13.61 -7.25 1.30
CA LEU A 7 14.40 -7.79 2.40
C LEU A 7 14.57 -6.73 3.48
N ASP A 8 13.49 -6.44 4.20
CA ASP A 8 13.47 -5.22 5.00
C ASP A 8 14.23 -5.32 6.33
N GLY A 9 14.99 -6.39 6.55
CA GLY A 9 15.93 -6.51 7.66
C GLY A 9 15.53 -7.53 8.73
N ALA A 10 16.29 -7.54 9.82
CA ALA A 10 16.04 -8.40 10.98
C ALA A 10 15.44 -7.60 12.12
N TYR A 11 14.52 -8.19 12.89
CA TYR A 11 13.72 -7.51 13.90
C TYR A 11 13.62 -8.30 15.20
N LYS A 12 13.25 -7.62 16.28
CA LYS A 12 12.86 -8.21 17.57
C LYS A 12 11.42 -7.80 17.87
N LEU A 13 10.61 -8.79 18.27
CA LEU A 13 9.25 -8.54 18.73
C LEU A 13 9.23 -8.27 20.24
N PRO A 14 8.39 -7.33 20.69
CA PRO A 14 8.13 -7.16 22.12
C PRO A 14 7.40 -8.38 22.69
N GLN A 15 7.70 -8.74 23.93
CA GLN A 15 7.01 -9.79 24.67
C GLN A 15 5.79 -9.20 25.39
N ASN A 16 4.66 -9.92 25.33
CA ASN A 16 3.46 -9.63 26.14
C ASN A 16 2.96 -8.19 26.04
N VAL A 17 2.61 -7.72 24.83
CA VAL A 17 1.91 -6.43 24.64
C VAL A 17 0.59 -6.49 25.42
N SER A 18 0.46 -5.67 26.46
CA SER A 18 -0.71 -5.70 27.34
C SER A 18 -1.88 -4.96 26.70
N THR A 19 -3.12 -5.37 26.97
CA THR A 19 -4.30 -4.68 26.42
C THR A 19 -4.43 -3.23 26.89
N SER A 20 -3.86 -2.88 28.06
CA SER A 20 -3.79 -1.49 28.53
C SER A 20 -2.87 -0.59 27.70
N ASP A 21 -1.86 -1.16 27.02
CA ASP A 21 -1.02 -0.40 26.09
C ASP A 21 -1.77 -0.09 24.79
N LEU A 22 -2.79 -0.91 24.46
CA LEU A 22 -3.57 -0.84 23.21
C LEU A 22 -4.65 0.24 23.23
N ASP A 23 -5.16 0.61 24.41
CA ASP A 23 -6.20 1.65 24.56
C ASP A 23 -5.71 3.03 24.08
N SER A 24 -4.38 3.22 24.00
CA SER A 24 -3.75 4.45 23.51
C SER A 24 -3.72 4.56 21.98
N ILE A 25 -4.00 3.47 21.26
CA ILE A 25 -3.85 3.40 19.79
C ILE A 25 -5.00 4.09 19.08
N ILE A 26 -6.22 3.99 19.63
CA ILE A 26 -7.42 4.54 19.00
C ILE A 26 -8.09 5.48 20.01
N ASN A 27 -8.09 6.77 19.68
CA ASN A 27 -8.67 7.80 20.53
C ASN A 27 -10.15 7.51 20.82
N GLY A 28 -10.50 7.42 22.11
CA GLY A 28 -11.87 7.15 22.56
C GLY A 28 -12.31 5.68 22.48
N PHE A 29 -11.39 4.77 22.12
CA PHE A 29 -11.64 3.34 22.08
C PHE A 29 -11.20 2.65 23.38
N LYS A 30 -11.82 1.51 23.72
CA LYS A 30 -11.40 0.66 24.84
C LYS A 30 -11.36 -0.79 24.40
N ALA A 31 -10.20 -1.43 24.52
CA ALA A 31 -9.97 -2.84 24.17
C ALA A 31 -10.87 -3.80 24.94
N GLN A 32 -11.37 -3.40 26.12
CA GLN A 32 -12.34 -4.18 26.91
C GLN A 32 -13.67 -4.46 26.18
N ASN A 33 -13.98 -3.69 25.13
CA ASN A 33 -15.20 -3.85 24.34
C ASN A 33 -15.03 -4.80 23.15
N LEU A 34 -13.83 -5.36 22.95
CA LEU A 34 -13.52 -6.23 21.82
C LEU A 34 -13.87 -7.69 22.08
N ASN A 35 -14.27 -8.38 21.03
CA ASN A 35 -14.34 -9.84 21.04
C ASN A 35 -12.92 -10.45 20.99
N SER A 36 -12.82 -11.77 21.12
CA SER A 36 -11.52 -12.47 21.18
C SER A 36 -10.71 -12.35 19.89
N THR A 37 -11.37 -12.33 18.73
CA THR A 37 -10.71 -12.22 17.42
C THR A 37 -10.14 -10.82 17.26
N GLU A 38 -10.96 -9.81 17.52
CA GLU A 38 -10.56 -8.40 17.46
C GLU A 38 -9.42 -8.09 18.45
N THR A 39 -9.50 -8.63 19.66
CA THR A 39 -8.44 -8.48 20.67
C THR A 39 -7.13 -9.09 20.19
N ALA A 40 -7.18 -10.29 19.60
CA ALA A 40 -6.00 -10.95 19.07
C ALA A 40 -5.40 -10.19 17.87
N LEU A 41 -6.23 -9.66 16.98
CA LEU A 41 -5.78 -8.85 15.85
C LEU A 41 -5.10 -7.57 16.33
N LEU A 42 -5.72 -6.84 17.26
CA LEU A 42 -5.15 -5.62 17.84
C LEU A 42 -3.81 -5.91 18.52
N GLN A 43 -3.73 -6.98 19.31
CA GLN A 43 -2.49 -7.41 19.97
C GLN A 43 -1.39 -7.75 18.97
N ASN A 44 -1.67 -8.61 18.00
CA ASN A 44 -0.68 -9.09 17.04
C ASN A 44 -0.17 -7.95 16.16
N ARG A 45 -1.06 -7.12 15.62
CA ARG A 45 -0.68 -6.00 14.74
C ARG A 45 0.05 -4.90 15.49
N THR A 46 -0.29 -4.68 16.76
CA THR A 46 0.49 -3.75 17.62
C THR A 46 1.86 -4.32 17.94
N GLN A 47 1.96 -5.62 18.23
CA GLN A 47 3.25 -6.29 18.44
C GLN A 47 4.15 -6.21 17.20
N ASP A 48 3.58 -6.41 16.02
CA ASP A 48 4.25 -6.27 14.74
C ASP A 48 4.75 -4.83 14.55
N LEU A 49 3.87 -3.83 14.72
CA LEU A 49 4.22 -2.41 14.60
C LEU A 49 5.28 -1.96 15.63
N ALA A 50 5.24 -2.48 16.85
CA ALA A 50 6.20 -2.18 17.90
C ALA A 50 7.51 -2.98 17.79
N SER A 51 7.72 -3.69 16.68
CA SER A 51 8.96 -4.42 16.42
C SER A 51 10.14 -3.46 16.28
N ILE A 52 11.32 -3.90 16.73
CA ILE A 52 12.56 -3.11 16.65
C ILE A 52 13.53 -3.80 15.70
N SER A 53 13.98 -3.07 14.69
CA SER A 53 15.02 -3.52 13.76
C SER A 53 16.33 -3.82 14.47
N VAL A 54 17.14 -4.68 13.88
CA VAL A 54 18.46 -5.09 14.39
C VAL A 54 19.52 -4.46 13.49
N PRO A 55 20.20 -3.39 13.95
CA PRO A 55 21.28 -2.76 13.21
C PRO A 55 22.41 -3.75 12.93
N HIS A 56 23.07 -3.58 11.78
CA HIS A 56 24.27 -4.35 11.42
C HIS A 56 24.11 -5.87 11.41
N ALA A 57 22.87 -6.36 11.29
CA ALA A 57 22.60 -7.78 11.09
C ALA A 57 23.33 -8.28 9.83
N ASN A 58 24.04 -9.40 9.98
CA ASN A 58 24.55 -10.16 8.85
C ASN A 58 23.46 -11.15 8.46
N LEU A 59 23.03 -11.18 7.21
CA LEU A 59 22.03 -12.13 6.74
C LEU A 59 22.60 -12.98 5.60
N THR A 60 22.28 -14.27 5.60
CA THR A 60 22.63 -15.20 4.52
C THR A 60 21.38 -15.87 3.99
N VAL A 61 21.19 -15.81 2.68
CA VAL A 61 20.00 -16.31 1.97
C VAL A 61 20.33 -17.58 1.21
N MET A 62 19.44 -18.55 1.25
CA MET A 62 19.34 -19.64 0.27
C MET A 62 18.12 -19.43 -0.62
N VAL A 63 18.23 -19.80 -1.88
CA VAL A 63 17.10 -19.77 -2.83
C VAL A 63 16.81 -21.19 -3.28
N ALA A 64 15.54 -21.56 -3.22
CA ALA A 64 15.01 -22.86 -3.63
C ALA A 64 13.84 -22.68 -4.59
N SER A 65 13.55 -23.71 -5.38
CA SER A 65 12.33 -23.78 -6.18
C SER A 65 11.75 -25.18 -6.04
N ASN A 66 10.46 -25.26 -5.74
CA ASN A 66 9.75 -26.52 -5.51
C ASN A 66 10.46 -27.36 -4.43
N GLY A 67 10.94 -26.71 -3.38
CA GLY A 67 11.64 -27.35 -2.26
C GLY A 67 13.05 -27.85 -2.57
N THR A 68 13.59 -27.56 -3.75
CA THR A 68 14.96 -27.91 -4.13
C THR A 68 15.84 -26.66 -4.20
N ASN A 69 16.97 -26.67 -3.47
CA ASN A 69 17.91 -25.55 -3.49
C ASN A 69 18.46 -25.30 -4.91
N ILE A 70 18.30 -24.07 -5.39
CA ILE A 70 18.86 -23.57 -6.64
C ILE A 70 20.29 -23.10 -6.41
N THR A 71 20.50 -22.38 -5.31
CA THR A 71 21.81 -21.90 -4.90
C THR A 71 22.61 -23.04 -4.27
N THR A 72 23.82 -23.29 -4.78
CA THR A 72 24.73 -24.31 -4.24
C THR A 72 25.43 -23.88 -2.95
N ALA A 73 25.49 -22.58 -2.70
CA ALA A 73 26.04 -21.98 -1.48
C ALA A 73 25.16 -20.80 -1.02
N PRO A 74 25.11 -20.49 0.29
CA PRO A 74 24.38 -19.34 0.79
C PRO A 74 24.92 -18.03 0.22
N ILE A 75 24.02 -17.13 -0.15
CA ILE A 75 24.36 -15.80 -0.61
C ILE A 75 24.46 -14.88 0.60
N THR A 76 25.62 -14.27 0.79
CA THR A 76 25.81 -13.29 1.87
C THR A 76 25.33 -11.94 1.40
N LEU A 77 24.39 -11.36 2.15
CA LEU A 77 23.87 -10.02 1.94
C LEU A 77 24.83 -8.97 2.55
N ASN A 78 24.78 -7.75 2.03
CA ASN A 78 25.30 -6.60 2.76
C ASN A 78 24.75 -6.56 4.18
N LYS A 79 25.59 -6.07 5.11
CA LYS A 79 25.16 -5.79 6.48
C LYS A 79 24.00 -4.80 6.47
N ALA A 80 23.04 -5.04 7.36
CA ALA A 80 22.02 -4.05 7.64
C ALA A 80 22.68 -2.74 8.11
N ASP A 81 22.04 -1.62 7.78
CA ASP A 81 22.53 -0.30 8.14
C ASP A 81 22.33 0.00 9.64
N ASN A 82 22.47 1.28 10.02
CA ASN A 82 22.31 1.72 11.42
C ASN A 82 20.88 1.57 11.95
N VAL A 83 19.89 1.47 11.07
CA VAL A 83 18.46 1.34 11.41
C VAL A 83 17.94 -0.07 11.09
N GLY A 84 18.80 -0.98 10.67
CA GLY A 84 18.48 -2.39 10.47
C GLY A 84 17.91 -2.73 9.10
N GLU A 85 17.95 -1.80 8.14
CA GLU A 85 17.45 -2.01 6.77
C GLU A 85 18.53 -2.58 5.84
N ILE A 86 18.10 -3.34 4.82
CA ILE A 86 18.95 -3.87 3.76
C ILE A 86 18.31 -3.57 2.41
N ASP A 87 18.94 -2.67 1.65
CA ASP A 87 18.59 -2.43 0.25
C ASP A 87 19.78 -2.74 -0.66
N GLN A 88 19.69 -3.80 -1.46
CA GLN A 88 20.73 -4.17 -2.40
C GLN A 88 20.20 -5.01 -3.57
N PHE A 89 20.90 -4.94 -4.70
CA PHE A 89 20.71 -5.87 -5.80
C PHE A 89 21.68 -7.04 -5.67
N VAL A 90 21.15 -8.27 -5.75
CA VAL A 90 21.95 -9.51 -5.67
C VAL A 90 21.73 -10.34 -6.91
N VAL A 91 22.82 -10.80 -7.52
CA VAL A 91 22.76 -11.81 -8.59
C VAL A 91 22.67 -13.18 -7.93
N VAL A 92 21.56 -13.88 -8.16
CA VAL A 92 21.34 -15.23 -7.62
C VAL A 92 21.80 -16.28 -8.64
N PRO A 93 22.88 -17.04 -8.37
CA PRO A 93 23.35 -18.07 -9.28
C PRO A 93 22.35 -19.23 -9.37
N GLY A 94 22.31 -19.88 -10.53
CA GLY A 94 21.49 -21.09 -10.75
C GLY A 94 20.05 -20.84 -11.21
N LEU A 95 19.54 -19.61 -11.16
CA LEU A 95 18.19 -19.30 -11.67
C LEU A 95 18.08 -19.39 -13.20
N GLY A 96 19.20 -19.31 -13.91
CA GLY A 96 19.24 -19.26 -15.37
C GLY A 96 18.88 -17.87 -15.91
N GLY A 97 18.80 -17.75 -17.24
CA GLY A 97 18.44 -16.50 -17.93
C GLY A 97 16.94 -16.18 -17.88
N ASP A 98 16.50 -15.30 -18.80
CA ASP A 98 15.11 -14.87 -18.88
C ASP A 98 14.13 -16.03 -19.08
N LYS A 99 13.06 -16.03 -18.27
CA LYS A 99 11.98 -17.03 -18.36
C LYS A 99 10.85 -16.52 -19.24
N GLY A 100 10.13 -17.45 -19.85
CA GLY A 100 8.94 -17.16 -20.66
C GLY A 100 7.70 -16.80 -19.85
N SER A 101 7.70 -16.97 -18.52
CA SER A 101 6.58 -16.70 -17.62
C SER A 101 7.07 -16.28 -16.24
N VAL A 102 6.19 -15.65 -15.46
CA VAL A 102 6.46 -15.39 -14.03
C VAL A 102 6.60 -16.71 -13.29
N GLN A 103 7.56 -16.77 -12.38
CA GLN A 103 7.81 -17.92 -11.52
C GLN A 103 7.92 -17.47 -10.06
N VAL A 104 7.68 -18.40 -9.15
CA VAL A 104 7.84 -18.19 -7.72
C VAL A 104 9.00 -19.06 -7.26
N VAL A 105 9.89 -18.49 -6.45
CA VAL A 105 10.98 -19.23 -5.81
C VAL A 105 10.93 -19.01 -4.31
N GLU A 106 11.28 -20.04 -3.56
CA GLU A 106 11.36 -19.96 -2.11
C GLU A 106 12.71 -19.36 -1.72
N THR A 107 12.71 -18.59 -0.64
CA THR A 107 13.93 -18.02 -0.07
C THR A 107 13.99 -18.35 1.42
N GLY A 108 15.20 -18.50 1.95
CA GLY A 108 15.39 -18.90 3.34
C GLY A 108 16.62 -18.23 3.96
N ILE A 109 16.42 -17.49 5.06
CA ILE A 109 17.51 -16.94 5.86
C ILE A 109 18.02 -17.98 6.85
N LEU A 110 19.31 -18.28 6.78
CA LEU A 110 19.91 -19.37 7.58
C LEU A 110 20.31 -18.97 9.00
N ASN A 111 20.50 -17.69 9.28
CA ASN A 111 21.12 -17.19 10.50
C ASN A 111 20.21 -16.29 11.34
N VAL A 112 18.91 -16.63 11.38
CA VAL A 112 17.88 -15.97 12.20
C VAL A 112 17.14 -16.99 13.06
N THR A 113 16.54 -16.54 14.15
CA THR A 113 15.84 -17.42 15.10
C THR A 113 14.32 -17.25 14.95
N GLY A 114 13.68 -18.04 14.11
CA GLY A 114 12.24 -17.92 13.83
C GLY A 114 11.96 -18.26 12.37
N PRO A 115 10.78 -17.92 11.83
CA PRO A 115 10.55 -18.07 10.39
C PRO A 115 11.51 -17.15 9.64
N GLY A 116 12.45 -17.75 8.91
CA GLY A 116 13.33 -17.10 7.94
C GLY A 116 12.92 -17.38 6.50
N ASN A 117 11.77 -18.03 6.31
CA ASN A 117 11.25 -18.41 5.00
C ASN A 117 10.63 -17.20 4.32
N GLY A 118 10.77 -17.18 3.01
CA GLY A 118 10.29 -16.13 2.14
C GLY A 118 9.92 -16.61 0.77
N THR A 119 9.33 -15.70 0.01
CA THR A 119 8.87 -15.96 -1.35
C THR A 119 9.31 -14.86 -2.27
N ALA A 120 9.96 -15.24 -3.35
CA ALA A 120 10.55 -14.32 -4.31
C ALA A 120 9.92 -14.51 -5.68
N ILE A 121 9.76 -13.42 -6.43
CA ILE A 121 9.12 -13.48 -7.74
C ILE A 121 10.13 -13.24 -8.85
N LEU A 122 10.13 -14.21 -9.75
CA LEU A 122 10.95 -14.26 -10.94
C LEU A 122 10.19 -13.63 -12.10
N VAL A 123 10.51 -12.37 -12.41
CA VAL A 123 9.77 -11.58 -13.39
C VAL A 123 10.46 -11.61 -14.76
N PRO A 124 9.76 -12.03 -15.85
CA PRO A 124 10.27 -11.95 -17.21
C PRO A 124 10.63 -10.53 -17.61
N SER A 125 11.61 -10.37 -18.47
CA SER A 125 12.05 -9.03 -18.88
C SER A 125 11.00 -8.23 -19.68
N SER A 126 10.00 -8.89 -20.27
CA SER A 126 8.90 -8.26 -21.02
C SER A 126 7.55 -8.84 -20.58
N GLY A 127 6.51 -8.01 -20.64
CA GLY A 127 5.16 -8.33 -20.20
C GLY A 127 4.50 -7.12 -19.53
N ILE A 128 3.41 -7.37 -18.81
CA ILE A 128 2.69 -6.34 -18.06
C ILE A 128 3.02 -6.44 -16.56
N SER A 129 3.44 -5.34 -15.94
CA SER A 129 3.55 -5.24 -14.47
C SER A 129 2.38 -4.43 -13.96
N VAL A 130 1.52 -5.05 -13.15
CA VAL A 130 0.42 -4.37 -12.44
C VAL A 130 0.98 -3.94 -11.08
N VAL A 131 0.97 -2.64 -10.83
CA VAL A 131 1.36 -2.05 -9.55
C VAL A 131 0.11 -1.49 -8.88
N SER A 132 -0.20 -1.94 -7.67
CA SER A 132 -1.41 -1.53 -6.95
C SER A 132 -1.08 -0.97 -5.58
N ASP A 133 -1.72 0.15 -5.22
CA ASP A 133 -1.91 0.46 -3.80
C ASP A 133 -2.81 -0.60 -3.15
N ILE A 134 -2.85 -0.63 -1.82
CA ILE A 134 -3.54 -1.67 -1.04
C ILE A 134 -4.74 -1.09 -0.29
N ASP A 135 -4.50 -0.07 0.54
CA ASP A 135 -5.54 0.56 1.35
C ASP A 135 -6.51 1.35 0.46
N ASP A 136 -7.81 1.10 0.63
CA ASP A 136 -8.89 1.69 -0.18
C ASP A 136 -8.81 1.41 -1.70
N VAL A 137 -7.99 0.42 -2.10
CA VAL A 137 -7.90 -0.14 -3.46
C VAL A 137 -8.19 -1.65 -3.47
N LEU A 138 -7.48 -2.41 -2.64
CA LEU A 138 -7.65 -3.87 -2.51
C LEU A 138 -8.53 -4.22 -1.31
N ARG A 139 -8.38 -3.48 -0.21
CA ARG A 139 -9.16 -3.60 1.02
C ARG A 139 -9.87 -2.31 1.40
N ILE A 140 -10.97 -2.44 2.12
CA ILE A 140 -11.68 -1.31 2.74
C ILE A 140 -10.91 -0.90 4.00
N THR A 141 -10.26 0.26 3.98
CA THR A 141 -9.59 0.83 5.15
C THR A 141 -10.33 2.05 5.66
N LYS A 142 -10.81 2.92 4.77
CA LYS A 142 -11.34 4.25 5.07
C LYS A 142 -10.29 5.15 5.71
N VAL A 143 -9.11 5.29 5.08
CA VAL A 143 -8.02 6.14 5.60
C VAL A 143 -8.44 7.60 5.78
N TYR A 144 -9.44 8.03 5.04
CA TYR A 144 -10.09 9.36 5.14
C TYR A 144 -10.99 9.54 6.38
N VAL A 145 -11.26 8.49 7.15
CA VAL A 145 -11.98 8.55 8.45
C VAL A 145 -11.04 8.01 9.55
N PRO A 146 -10.19 8.85 10.17
CA PRO A 146 -9.01 8.39 10.92
C PRO A 146 -9.26 7.28 11.96
N ASN A 147 -10.24 7.45 12.84
CA ASN A 147 -10.55 6.44 13.87
C ASN A 147 -11.08 5.14 13.27
N GLN A 148 -11.92 5.21 12.23
CA GLN A 148 -12.40 4.02 11.54
C GLN A 148 -11.25 3.35 10.75
N GLY A 149 -10.36 4.14 10.15
CA GLY A 149 -9.15 3.67 9.47
C GLY A 149 -8.23 2.90 10.40
N LEU A 150 -7.97 3.42 11.61
CA LEU A 150 -7.22 2.71 12.63
C LEU A 150 -7.93 1.44 13.08
N PHE A 151 -9.24 1.50 13.31
CA PHE A 151 -10.04 0.34 13.71
C PHE A 151 -10.01 -0.77 12.65
N ASN A 152 -10.22 -0.42 11.37
CA ASN A 152 -10.15 -1.36 10.26
C ASN A 152 -8.73 -1.93 10.06
N SER A 153 -7.70 -1.15 10.39
CA SER A 153 -6.30 -1.56 10.20
C SER A 153 -5.77 -2.45 11.31
N PHE A 154 -6.18 -2.20 12.56
CA PHE A 154 -5.63 -2.89 13.74
C PHE A 154 -6.61 -3.87 14.37
N VAL A 155 -7.92 -3.62 14.32
CA VAL A 155 -8.90 -4.39 15.08
C VAL A 155 -9.67 -5.38 14.20
N GLU A 156 -10.13 -4.95 13.03
CA GLU A 156 -11.00 -5.78 12.19
C GLU A 156 -10.22 -6.71 11.24
N PRO A 157 -10.80 -7.86 10.85
CA PRO A 157 -10.33 -8.61 9.68
C PRO A 157 -10.36 -7.72 8.43
N TYR A 158 -9.39 -7.90 7.54
CA TYR A 158 -9.37 -7.12 6.30
C TYR A 158 -10.46 -7.58 5.35
N VAL A 159 -11.21 -6.61 4.84
CA VAL A 159 -12.34 -6.85 3.92
C VAL A 159 -11.94 -6.36 2.54
N ASN A 160 -12.04 -7.23 1.53
CA ASN A 160 -11.73 -6.87 0.15
C ASN A 160 -12.70 -5.81 -0.36
N ILE A 161 -12.22 -4.93 -1.22
CA ILE A 161 -13.10 -4.15 -2.09
C ILE A 161 -13.75 -5.14 -3.09
N PRO A 162 -15.09 -5.21 -3.15
CA PRO A 162 -15.78 -6.16 -4.03
C PRO A 162 -15.33 -6.05 -5.49
N GLY A 163 -15.15 -7.19 -6.17
CA GLY A 163 -14.82 -7.25 -7.61
C GLY A 163 -13.33 -7.12 -7.95
N ILE A 164 -12.48 -6.62 -7.04
CA ILE A 164 -11.05 -6.39 -7.32
C ILE A 164 -10.24 -7.70 -7.31
N SER A 165 -10.57 -8.64 -6.43
CA SER A 165 -9.93 -9.96 -6.41
C SER A 165 -10.21 -10.72 -7.71
N GLU A 166 -11.46 -10.70 -8.16
CA GLU A 166 -11.92 -11.29 -9.42
C GLU A 166 -11.26 -10.61 -10.63
N LEU A 167 -11.14 -9.28 -10.62
CA LEU A 167 -10.44 -8.53 -11.65
C LEU A 167 -8.96 -8.95 -11.75
N PHE A 168 -8.25 -9.04 -10.63
CA PHE A 168 -6.83 -9.41 -10.62
C PHE A 168 -6.63 -10.87 -11.02
N ALA A 169 -7.55 -11.76 -10.61
CA ALA A 169 -7.57 -13.15 -11.07
C ALA A 169 -7.85 -13.26 -12.58
N HIS A 170 -8.70 -12.39 -13.13
CA HIS A 170 -8.92 -12.30 -14.57
C HIS A 170 -7.67 -11.80 -15.29
N TRP A 171 -7.05 -10.72 -14.83
CA TRP A 171 -5.80 -10.19 -15.40
C TRP A 171 -4.65 -11.18 -15.34
N LEU A 172 -4.55 -11.98 -14.28
CA LEU A 172 -3.58 -13.08 -14.18
C LEU A 172 -3.71 -14.06 -15.34
N GLN A 173 -4.92 -14.30 -15.82
CA GLN A 173 -5.22 -15.24 -16.91
C GLN A 173 -5.14 -14.60 -18.30
N SER A 174 -5.51 -13.32 -18.42
CA SER A 174 -5.68 -12.65 -19.72
C SER A 174 -4.49 -11.80 -20.15
N LEU A 175 -3.69 -11.27 -19.22
CA LEU A 175 -2.57 -10.39 -19.55
C LEU A 175 -1.27 -11.18 -19.81
N PRO A 176 -0.49 -10.79 -20.84
CA PRO A 176 0.70 -11.53 -21.24
C PRO A 176 1.82 -11.37 -20.20
N ASN A 177 2.30 -12.50 -19.69
CA ASN A 177 3.41 -12.58 -18.73
C ASN A 177 3.25 -11.61 -17.56
N VAL A 178 2.03 -11.45 -17.05
CA VAL A 178 1.71 -10.46 -16.03
C VAL A 178 2.41 -10.76 -14.71
N SER A 179 2.91 -9.71 -14.06
CA SER A 179 3.47 -9.75 -12.70
C SER A 179 2.76 -8.72 -11.85
N PHE A 180 2.44 -9.08 -10.62
CA PHE A 180 1.80 -8.19 -9.66
C PHE A 180 2.84 -7.62 -8.68
N HIS A 181 2.68 -6.35 -8.36
CA HIS A 181 3.51 -5.60 -7.43
C HIS A 181 2.56 -4.78 -6.54
N TYR A 182 2.67 -4.93 -5.23
CA TYR A 182 1.86 -4.21 -4.26
C TYR A 182 2.75 -3.15 -3.61
N ASP A 183 2.31 -1.90 -3.60
CA ASP A 183 3.12 -0.76 -3.13
C ASP A 183 2.31 0.12 -2.18
N THR A 184 2.64 0.07 -0.89
CA THR A 184 1.92 0.80 0.17
C THR A 184 2.84 1.73 0.95
N THR A 185 2.29 2.84 1.43
CA THR A 185 2.97 3.72 2.40
C THR A 185 2.79 3.27 3.85
N THR A 186 2.16 2.12 4.08
CA THR A 186 2.08 1.48 5.40
C THR A 186 3.49 1.07 5.87
N PRO A 187 3.82 1.26 7.16
CA PRO A 187 5.10 0.84 7.72
C PRO A 187 5.38 -0.65 7.48
N VAL A 188 6.62 -0.96 7.13
CA VAL A 188 7.10 -2.32 6.84
C VAL A 188 6.97 -3.29 8.02
N GLU A 189 6.88 -2.76 9.23
CA GLU A 189 6.56 -3.47 10.46
C GLU A 189 5.16 -4.07 10.47
N LEU A 190 4.37 -3.96 9.40
CA LEU A 190 3.10 -4.66 9.24
C LEU A 190 3.12 -5.68 8.08
N ALA A 191 4.28 -5.94 7.47
CA ALA A 191 4.39 -6.77 6.27
C ALA A 191 3.79 -8.17 6.43
N ARG A 192 3.86 -8.79 7.62
CA ARG A 192 3.30 -10.12 7.87
C ARG A 192 1.79 -10.13 7.67
N THR A 193 1.14 -9.19 8.35
CA THR A 193 -0.31 -9.03 8.30
C THR A 193 -0.75 -8.73 6.87
N TYR A 194 -0.01 -7.89 6.14
CA TYR A 194 -0.33 -7.56 4.76
C TYR A 194 -0.13 -8.73 3.81
N VAL A 195 0.91 -9.54 3.98
CA VAL A 195 1.12 -10.66 3.06
C VAL A 195 0.17 -11.80 3.32
N ASP A 196 -0.11 -12.12 4.58
CA ASP A 196 -1.14 -13.09 4.91
C ASP A 196 -2.47 -12.69 4.28
N TYR A 197 -2.81 -11.41 4.29
CA TYR A 197 -3.97 -10.90 3.57
C TYR A 197 -3.84 -11.03 2.05
N LEU A 198 -2.77 -10.48 1.46
CA LEU A 198 -2.59 -10.42 0.00
C LEU A 198 -2.59 -11.83 -0.61
N PHE A 199 -1.83 -12.76 -0.06
CA PHE A 199 -1.62 -14.07 -0.68
C PHE A 199 -2.79 -15.03 -0.47
N ASN A 200 -3.72 -14.70 0.43
CA ASN A 200 -5.00 -15.39 0.55
C ASN A 200 -6.08 -14.85 -0.40
N ASN A 201 -5.90 -13.64 -0.98
CA ASN A 201 -6.96 -12.93 -1.70
C ASN A 201 -6.59 -12.49 -3.12
N PHE A 202 -5.31 -12.39 -3.45
CA PHE A 202 -4.82 -11.83 -4.71
C PHE A 202 -3.66 -12.67 -5.27
N PRO A 203 -3.35 -12.54 -6.57
CA PRO A 203 -2.19 -13.19 -7.18
C PRO A 203 -0.89 -12.92 -6.40
N LEU A 204 -0.01 -13.91 -6.32
CA LEU A 204 1.31 -13.71 -5.73
C LEU A 204 2.04 -12.56 -6.44
N GLY A 205 2.55 -11.62 -5.65
CA GLY A 205 3.19 -10.40 -6.11
C GLY A 205 4.35 -9.99 -5.21
N SER A 206 5.19 -9.06 -5.67
CA SER A 206 6.13 -8.39 -4.78
C SER A 206 5.38 -7.42 -3.86
N LEU A 207 5.94 -7.11 -2.70
CA LEU A 207 5.42 -6.09 -1.79
C LEU A 207 6.53 -5.10 -1.46
N ASP A 208 6.27 -3.84 -1.76
CA ASP A 208 7.07 -2.70 -1.31
C ASP A 208 6.26 -1.92 -0.27
N MET A 209 6.92 -1.61 0.85
CA MET A 209 6.32 -0.90 1.98
C MET A 209 7.17 0.30 2.36
N ARG A 210 6.62 1.16 3.21
CA ARG A 210 7.35 2.33 3.68
C ARG A 210 8.48 1.90 4.64
N PRO A 211 9.73 2.38 4.44
CA PRO A 211 10.82 2.13 5.36
C PRO A 211 10.59 2.77 6.73
N ILE A 212 11.35 2.30 7.71
CA ILE A 212 11.24 2.62 9.13
C ILE A 212 11.74 4.03 9.41
N ASN A 213 12.76 4.45 8.67
CA ASN A 213 13.39 5.74 8.88
C ASN A 213 12.64 6.86 8.16
N ILE A 214 11.44 7.20 8.68
CA ILE A 214 10.76 8.45 8.34
C ILE A 214 10.71 9.39 9.54
N SER A 215 11.44 10.49 9.45
CA SER A 215 11.36 11.61 10.39
C SER A 215 10.37 12.69 9.92
N GLU A 216 10.10 12.76 8.61
CA GLU A 216 9.32 13.85 8.02
C GLU A 216 8.31 13.35 6.96
N PRO A 217 7.14 13.99 6.80
CA PRO A 217 6.11 13.58 5.85
C PRO A 217 6.54 13.56 4.38
N SER A 218 7.49 14.42 3.98
CA SER A 218 8.04 14.41 2.61
C SER A 218 8.69 13.08 2.27
N GLN A 219 9.24 12.39 3.27
CA GLN A 219 9.92 11.11 3.09
C GLN A 219 8.94 9.98 2.74
N ILE A 220 7.63 10.16 2.99
CA ILE A 220 6.58 9.23 2.55
C ILE A 220 6.35 9.33 1.04
N LEU A 221 6.29 10.57 0.52
CA LEU A 221 6.22 10.82 -0.92
C LEU A 221 7.47 10.27 -1.61
N ASP A 222 8.63 10.54 -1.02
CA ASP A 222 9.91 10.05 -1.51
C ASP A 222 9.95 8.52 -1.52
N ALA A 223 9.43 7.84 -0.48
CA ALA A 223 9.40 6.38 -0.41
C ALA A 223 8.63 5.75 -1.59
N ARG A 224 7.40 6.19 -1.86
CA ARG A 224 6.59 5.67 -2.98
C ARG A 224 7.21 6.01 -4.33
N GLN A 225 7.73 7.23 -4.48
CA GLN A 225 8.42 7.62 -5.70
C GLN A 225 9.68 6.78 -5.95
N ASN A 226 10.47 6.52 -4.91
CA ASN A 226 11.69 5.71 -4.98
C ASN A 226 11.37 4.25 -5.31
N SER A 227 10.34 3.67 -4.68
CA SER A 227 9.85 2.31 -4.97
C SER A 227 9.49 2.16 -6.45
N LEU A 228 8.63 3.03 -6.98
CA LEU A 228 8.23 3.00 -8.38
C LEU A 228 9.41 3.27 -9.32
N LEU A 229 10.27 4.24 -9.01
CA LEU A 229 11.45 4.52 -9.83
C LEU A 229 12.35 3.28 -9.94
N LYS A 230 12.62 2.61 -8.82
CA LYS A 230 13.41 1.38 -8.75
C LYS A 230 12.75 0.28 -9.57
N LEU A 231 11.44 0.11 -9.47
CA LEU A 231 10.71 -0.91 -10.21
C LEU A 231 10.76 -0.67 -11.73
N PHE A 232 10.53 0.56 -12.19
CA PHE A 232 10.60 0.92 -13.61
C PHE A 232 12.02 0.77 -14.18
N GLN A 233 13.05 1.14 -13.41
CA GLN A 233 14.45 0.94 -13.79
C GLN A 233 14.85 -0.53 -13.81
N THR A 234 14.28 -1.35 -12.92
CA THR A 234 14.51 -2.80 -12.86
C THR A 234 13.90 -3.50 -14.08
N PHE A 235 12.78 -3.00 -14.60
CA PHE A 235 12.05 -3.59 -15.73
C PHE A 235 11.81 -2.63 -16.90
N PRO A 236 12.88 -2.14 -17.55
CA PRO A 236 12.77 -1.08 -18.56
C PRO A 236 12.05 -1.53 -19.85
N ARG A 237 11.83 -2.84 -20.05
CA ARG A 237 11.13 -3.41 -21.22
C ARG A 237 9.70 -3.85 -20.92
N ARG A 238 9.24 -3.71 -19.67
CA ARG A 238 7.86 -4.03 -19.30
C ARG A 238 6.97 -2.81 -19.47
N LYS A 239 5.68 -3.10 -19.65
CA LYS A 239 4.61 -2.11 -19.64
C LYS A 239 3.93 -2.14 -18.27
N PHE A 240 3.57 -0.99 -17.74
CA PHE A 240 3.08 -0.84 -16.38
C PHE A 240 1.63 -0.39 -16.35
N VAL A 241 0.84 -1.07 -15.53
CA VAL A 241 -0.50 -0.66 -15.14
C VAL A 241 -0.41 -0.19 -13.69
N LEU A 242 -0.77 1.06 -13.42
CA LEU A 242 -0.76 1.61 -12.06
C LEU A 242 -2.20 1.69 -11.55
N VAL A 243 -2.48 1.15 -10.36
CA VAL A 243 -3.80 1.15 -9.72
C VAL A 243 -3.69 1.89 -8.39
N GLY A 244 -4.59 2.83 -8.17
CA GLY A 244 -4.61 3.69 -6.99
C GLY A 244 -5.98 4.24 -6.70
N ASP A 245 -6.08 5.16 -5.74
CA ASP A 245 -7.32 5.80 -5.33
C ASP A 245 -7.16 7.32 -5.12
N THR A 246 -8.27 8.02 -4.91
CA THR A 246 -8.28 9.48 -4.69
C THR A 246 -7.98 9.92 -3.25
N SER A 247 -8.09 9.02 -2.26
CA SER A 247 -7.81 9.33 -0.86
C SER A 247 -6.31 9.38 -0.55
N SER A 248 -5.47 8.82 -1.42
CA SER A 248 -4.01 8.91 -1.33
C SER A 248 -3.43 10.07 -2.14
N SER A 249 -3.08 11.16 -1.46
CA SER A 249 -2.49 12.34 -2.10
C SER A 249 -1.10 12.09 -2.73
N THR A 250 -0.36 11.10 -2.22
CA THR A 250 0.95 10.72 -2.77
C THR A 250 0.78 10.04 -4.13
N LEU A 251 -0.22 9.17 -4.32
CA LEU A 251 -0.51 8.53 -5.63
C LEU A 251 -0.79 9.56 -6.71
N LEU A 252 -1.66 10.53 -6.39
CA LEU A 252 -2.12 11.52 -7.35
C LEU A 252 -1.02 12.48 -7.84
N SER A 253 0.12 12.53 -7.14
CA SER A 253 1.30 13.26 -7.60
C SER A 253 2.36 12.33 -8.21
N VAL A 254 2.65 11.17 -7.60
CA VAL A 254 3.72 10.29 -8.05
C VAL A 254 3.39 9.58 -9.36
N TYR A 255 2.15 9.09 -9.54
CA TYR A 255 1.78 8.36 -10.76
C TYR A 255 1.92 9.22 -12.03
N PRO A 256 1.42 10.47 -12.08
CA PRO A 256 1.69 11.35 -13.20
C PRO A 256 3.18 11.66 -13.41
N GLN A 257 3.96 11.84 -12.34
CA GLN A 257 5.39 12.11 -12.46
C GLN A 257 6.15 10.93 -13.09
N ILE A 258 5.92 9.71 -12.60
CA ILE A 258 6.50 8.49 -13.16
C ILE A 258 6.04 8.30 -14.61
N ALA A 259 4.78 8.60 -14.93
CA ALA A 259 4.28 8.51 -16.29
C ALA A 259 4.92 9.51 -17.25
N GLN A 260 5.28 10.71 -16.78
CA GLN A 260 6.05 11.68 -17.56
C GLN A 260 7.52 11.27 -17.72
N GLN A 261 8.10 10.61 -16.73
CA GLN A 261 9.49 10.14 -16.77
C GLN A 261 9.65 8.90 -17.66
N PHE A 262 8.66 7.99 -17.66
CA PHE A 262 8.67 6.74 -18.42
C PHE A 262 7.44 6.60 -19.32
N PRO A 263 7.20 7.54 -20.26
CA PRO A 263 5.97 7.58 -21.06
C PRO A 263 5.81 6.36 -21.97
N ASN A 264 6.93 5.73 -22.34
CA ASN A 264 6.94 4.51 -23.16
C ASN A 264 6.74 3.24 -22.33
N ASN A 265 6.79 3.29 -21.01
CA ASN A 265 6.59 2.13 -20.14
C ASN A 265 5.20 2.09 -19.52
N ILE A 266 4.44 3.18 -19.50
CA ILE A 266 3.06 3.15 -19.02
C ILE A 266 2.12 2.53 -20.07
N ALA A 267 1.34 1.54 -19.64
CA ALA A 267 0.15 1.09 -20.34
C ALA A 267 -1.05 1.92 -19.88
N CYS A 268 -1.44 1.79 -18.61
CA CYS A 268 -2.65 2.40 -18.06
C CYS A 268 -2.44 2.90 -16.62
N ILE A 269 -3.22 3.90 -16.21
CA ILE A 269 -3.31 4.39 -14.83
C ILE A 269 -4.79 4.38 -14.42
N PHE A 270 -5.15 3.58 -13.44
CA PHE A 270 -6.51 3.45 -12.92
C PHE A 270 -6.58 4.09 -11.53
N ILE A 271 -7.50 5.03 -11.36
CA ILE A 271 -7.71 5.72 -10.08
C ILE A 271 -9.16 5.49 -9.62
N CYS A 272 -9.33 4.80 -8.50
CA CYS A 272 -10.61 4.62 -7.84
C CYS A 272 -11.05 5.95 -7.21
N SER A 273 -12.24 6.42 -7.55
CA SER A 273 -12.81 7.65 -6.99
C SER A 273 -13.54 7.36 -5.68
N THR A 274 -12.80 7.29 -4.56
CA THR A 274 -13.33 6.97 -3.22
C THR A 274 -14.49 7.86 -2.81
N SER A 275 -14.39 9.17 -3.08
CA SER A 275 -15.44 10.15 -2.79
C SER A 275 -16.71 10.00 -3.62
N ALA A 276 -16.64 9.35 -4.78
CA ALA A 276 -17.82 9.09 -5.61
C ALA A 276 -18.66 7.94 -5.05
N THR A 277 -18.03 7.02 -4.30
CA THR A 277 -18.68 5.85 -3.72
C THR A 277 -18.91 5.92 -2.23
N ASN A 278 -18.15 6.76 -1.51
CA ASN A 278 -18.28 6.90 -0.08
C ASN A 278 -18.54 8.36 0.29
N SER A 279 -19.74 8.62 0.82
CA SER A 279 -20.13 9.95 1.27
C SER A 279 -19.30 10.48 2.43
N ASP A 280 -18.67 9.61 3.21
CA ASP A 280 -17.84 9.98 4.36
C ASP A 280 -16.47 10.51 3.93
N ASP A 281 -16.04 10.20 2.70
CA ASP A 281 -14.81 10.76 2.15
C ASP A 281 -15.02 12.23 1.77
N LYS A 282 -14.59 13.10 2.68
CA LYS A 282 -14.57 14.56 2.50
C LYS A 282 -13.18 15.10 2.24
N VAL A 283 -12.20 14.23 1.98
CA VAL A 283 -10.81 14.65 1.84
C VAL A 283 -10.63 15.34 0.50
N PRO A 284 -10.11 16.59 0.48
CA PRO A 284 -9.81 17.24 -0.78
C PRO A 284 -8.61 16.57 -1.43
N TYR A 285 -8.72 16.26 -2.72
CA TYR A 285 -7.65 15.67 -3.52
C TYR A 285 -7.32 16.55 -4.72
N ASN A 286 -6.17 16.34 -5.36
CA ASN A 286 -5.69 17.22 -6.43
C ASN A 286 -5.24 16.41 -7.64
N THR A 287 -5.90 16.63 -8.78
CA THR A 287 -5.61 15.95 -10.05
C THR A 287 -4.80 16.83 -11.01
N LYS A 288 -4.32 18.00 -10.59
CA LYS A 288 -3.60 18.96 -11.47
C LYS A 288 -2.45 18.30 -12.25
N ASP A 289 -1.76 17.34 -11.65
CA ASP A 289 -0.56 16.72 -12.20
C ASP A 289 -0.89 15.78 -13.37
N PHE A 290 -2.15 15.32 -13.48
CA PHE A 290 -2.65 14.53 -14.61
C PHE A 290 -2.85 15.35 -15.89
N LYS A 291 -2.87 16.69 -15.81
CA LYS A 291 -3.13 17.58 -16.96
C LYS A 291 -2.18 17.37 -18.14
N ASN A 292 -0.93 17.01 -17.83
CA ASN A 292 0.11 16.81 -18.83
C ASN A 292 0.28 15.35 -19.25
N ILE A 293 -0.57 14.45 -18.75
CA ILE A 293 -0.57 13.04 -19.14
C ILE A 293 -1.39 12.88 -20.42
N LYS A 294 -0.89 12.04 -21.34
CA LYS A 294 -1.58 11.76 -22.59
C LYS A 294 -3.01 11.28 -22.30
N ASN A 295 -3.99 11.92 -22.94
CA ASN A 295 -5.38 11.51 -22.81
C ASN A 295 -5.55 10.05 -23.27
N GLY A 296 -6.38 9.29 -22.56
CA GLY A 296 -6.53 7.84 -22.78
C GLY A 296 -5.58 6.96 -21.97
N THR A 297 -4.53 7.52 -21.33
CA THR A 297 -3.60 6.74 -20.49
C THR A 297 -4.12 6.54 -19.07
N TYR A 298 -4.99 7.42 -18.58
CA TYR A 298 -5.58 7.31 -17.24
C TYR A 298 -7.10 7.20 -17.28
N PHE A 299 -7.68 6.55 -16.27
CA PHE A 299 -9.12 6.41 -16.10
C PHE A 299 -9.50 6.47 -14.62
N PHE A 300 -10.32 7.47 -14.28
CA PHE A 300 -10.91 7.59 -12.96
C PHE A 300 -12.22 6.82 -12.98
N TYR A 301 -12.26 5.71 -12.26
CA TYR A 301 -13.42 4.83 -12.23
C TYR A 301 -14.13 4.97 -10.89
N ASN A 302 -15.44 4.73 -10.90
CA ASN A 302 -16.24 4.88 -9.70
C ASN A 302 -16.47 3.54 -9.04
N THR A 303 -16.51 2.41 -9.75
CA THR A 303 -16.81 1.14 -9.06
C THR A 303 -16.18 -0.11 -9.67
N ALA A 304 -16.00 -1.09 -8.80
CA ALA A 304 -15.89 -2.49 -9.15
C ALA A 304 -17.24 -3.26 -9.04
N GLU A 305 -18.35 -2.63 -8.62
CA GLU A 305 -19.72 -3.20 -8.74
C GLU A 305 -20.86 -2.22 -8.34
N GLY A 306 -20.86 -0.94 -8.75
CA GLY A 306 -21.97 -0.02 -8.43
C GLY A 306 -22.16 0.37 -6.95
N GLN A 307 -21.49 -0.30 -6.01
CA GLN A 307 -21.47 -0.03 -4.57
C GLN A 307 -20.10 -0.43 -4.02
N CYS A 308 -19.25 0.56 -3.70
CA CYS A 308 -18.26 0.32 -2.65
C CYS A 308 -19.10 0.19 -1.36
N PRO A 309 -19.20 -0.98 -0.72
CA PRO A 309 -20.30 -1.22 0.19
C PRO A 309 -20.24 -0.25 1.36
N LEU A 310 -21.31 0.53 1.50
CA LEU A 310 -21.81 0.91 2.81
C LEU A 310 -22.08 -0.40 3.56
N ILE A 311 -21.12 -0.83 4.37
CA ILE A 311 -21.34 -1.89 5.33
C ILE A 311 -22.39 -1.37 6.31
N ILE A 312 -23.65 -1.82 6.15
CA ILE A 312 -24.54 -1.97 7.29
C ILE A 312 -24.28 -3.38 7.82
N LEU A 313 -23.60 -3.45 8.97
CA LEU A 313 -23.42 -4.65 9.75
C LEU A 313 -24.80 -5.16 10.21
N SER A 314 -25.40 -6.07 9.45
CA SER A 314 -26.26 -7.14 9.98
C SER A 314 -26.61 -8.10 8.85
N ASP A 315 -26.12 -9.32 8.97
CA ASP A 315 -26.56 -10.54 8.27
C ASP A 315 -26.41 -10.55 6.74
N VAL A 316 -25.56 -11.47 6.25
CA VAL A 316 -25.93 -12.53 5.28
C VAL A 316 -24.67 -13.07 4.60
N MET A 317 -24.35 -14.32 4.96
CA MET A 317 -23.31 -15.17 4.39
C MET A 317 -23.86 -15.99 3.20
N THR A 318 -24.64 -15.40 2.29
CA THR A 318 -25.14 -16.15 1.12
C THR A 318 -25.27 -15.28 -0.12
N THR A 319 -24.66 -15.77 -1.21
CA THR A 319 -24.81 -15.39 -2.65
C THR A 319 -23.74 -14.50 -3.29
N TYR A 320 -22.55 -15.08 -3.53
CA TYR A 320 -21.72 -14.73 -4.69
C TYR A 320 -21.51 -15.99 -5.53
N ALA A 321 -22.54 -16.39 -6.30
CA ALA A 321 -22.50 -17.56 -7.17
C ALA A 321 -22.50 -17.20 -8.68
N ASN A 322 -22.24 -15.94 -9.03
CA ASN A 322 -21.96 -15.51 -10.41
C ASN A 322 -21.22 -14.17 -10.36
N PRO A 323 -19.97 -14.05 -10.86
CA PRO A 323 -19.33 -12.75 -10.95
C PRO A 323 -20.09 -11.91 -11.97
N SER A 324 -20.64 -10.76 -11.56
CA SER A 324 -21.22 -9.83 -12.51
C SER A 324 -20.06 -9.24 -13.34
N PRO A 325 -20.07 -9.31 -14.68
CA PRO A 325 -19.00 -8.77 -15.54
C PRO A 325 -19.02 -7.23 -15.63
N GLN A 326 -19.27 -6.55 -14.51
CA GLN A 326 -19.55 -5.11 -14.43
C GLN A 326 -18.52 -4.31 -13.62
N VAL A 327 -17.29 -4.82 -13.47
CA VAL A 327 -16.16 -3.97 -13.04
C VAL A 327 -15.81 -3.07 -14.22
N ASP A 328 -15.71 -1.75 -14.00
CA ASP A 328 -15.42 -0.74 -15.04
C ASP A 328 -14.14 -1.08 -15.87
N LEU A 329 -13.26 -1.90 -15.28
CA LEU A 329 -11.96 -2.30 -15.81
C LEU A 329 -11.93 -3.69 -16.47
N PHE A 330 -12.98 -4.52 -16.34
CA PHE A 330 -12.91 -5.95 -16.68
C PHE A 330 -12.64 -6.22 -18.17
N ASN A 331 -13.26 -5.43 -19.04
CA ASN A 331 -13.25 -5.66 -20.49
C ASN A 331 -12.31 -4.71 -21.25
N LEU A 332 -11.32 -4.13 -20.56
CA LEU A 332 -10.37 -3.20 -21.16
C LEU A 332 -9.23 -3.93 -21.89
N ASP A 333 -8.92 -3.50 -23.11
CA ASP A 333 -7.75 -3.97 -23.86
C ASP A 333 -6.50 -3.20 -23.42
N ILE A 334 -6.01 -3.54 -22.24
CA ILE A 334 -4.81 -2.96 -21.61
C ILE A 334 -3.57 -3.16 -22.50
N VAL A 335 -3.47 -4.29 -23.19
CA VAL A 335 -2.30 -4.64 -24.02
C VAL A 335 -2.14 -3.67 -25.18
N ASN A 336 -3.25 -3.25 -25.79
CA ASN A 336 -3.25 -2.28 -26.88
C ASN A 336 -3.47 -0.83 -26.40
N GLY A 337 -3.37 -0.57 -25.09
CA GLY A 337 -3.46 0.77 -24.51
C GLY A 337 -4.87 1.35 -24.47
N GLN A 338 -5.90 0.52 -24.52
CA GLN A 338 -7.28 0.93 -24.29
C GLN A 338 -7.58 0.93 -22.80
N CYS A 339 -7.25 2.03 -22.14
CA CYS A 339 -7.35 2.16 -20.68
C CYS A 339 -8.67 2.79 -20.21
N GLN A 340 -9.65 2.99 -21.09
CA GLN A 340 -10.88 3.69 -20.74
C GLN A 340 -12.08 2.89 -21.23
N ASN A 341 -13.06 2.74 -20.34
CA ASN A 341 -14.37 2.24 -20.72
C ASN A 341 -15.15 3.40 -21.36
N GLN A 342 -15.35 3.34 -22.68
CA GLN A 342 -16.03 4.40 -23.43
C GLN A 342 -17.48 4.64 -23.00
N SER A 343 -18.08 3.71 -22.25
CA SER A 343 -19.44 3.85 -21.72
C SER A 343 -19.50 4.75 -20.48
N ILE A 344 -18.35 5.13 -19.91
CA ILE A 344 -18.24 5.91 -18.68
C ILE A 344 -17.53 7.23 -18.99
N PRO A 345 -18.18 8.39 -18.75
CA PRO A 345 -17.52 9.68 -18.89
C PRO A 345 -16.31 9.79 -17.98
N ASN A 346 -15.16 10.16 -18.55
CA ASN A 346 -13.91 10.37 -17.82
C ASN A 346 -13.50 11.86 -17.86
N ASP A 347 -14.44 12.74 -17.53
CA ASP A 347 -14.25 14.20 -17.54
C ASP A 347 -13.53 14.66 -16.26
N VAL A 348 -12.23 14.36 -16.18
CA VAL A 348 -11.40 14.75 -15.04
C VAL A 348 -11.20 16.27 -15.04
N GLN A 349 -11.73 16.93 -14.01
CA GLN A 349 -11.42 18.34 -13.76
C GLN A 349 -10.00 18.44 -13.19
N PHE A 350 -9.08 19.13 -13.86
CA PHE A 350 -7.71 19.27 -13.37
C PHE A 350 -7.63 20.36 -12.29
N GLY A 351 -7.42 19.95 -11.04
CA GLY A 351 -7.28 20.87 -9.91
C GLY A 351 -7.63 20.21 -8.59
N LYS A 352 -7.81 21.03 -7.56
CA LYS A 352 -8.33 20.58 -6.26
C LYS A 352 -9.82 20.25 -6.40
N GLN A 353 -10.21 19.08 -5.92
CA GLN A 353 -11.56 18.53 -5.92
C GLN A 353 -11.87 17.98 -4.51
N GLY A 354 -13.15 17.69 -4.22
CA GLY A 354 -13.58 17.22 -2.90
C GLY A 354 -13.64 18.32 -1.85
N GLY A 355 -13.73 17.94 -0.57
CA GLY A 355 -13.89 18.85 0.57
C GLY A 355 -15.34 18.99 1.07
N VAL A 356 -15.50 19.42 2.33
CA VAL A 356 -16.81 19.68 2.97
C VAL A 356 -17.56 20.85 2.31
N LEU A 357 -16.82 21.76 1.69
CA LEU A 357 -17.35 22.86 0.89
C LEU A 357 -17.11 22.50 -0.58
N GLY A 358 -18.12 21.96 -1.24
CA GLY A 358 -18.03 21.44 -2.61
C GLY A 358 -17.41 22.40 -3.62
N THR A 359 -16.95 21.81 -4.73
CA THR A 359 -16.33 22.44 -5.91
C THR A 359 -16.71 23.91 -6.15
N LEU A 360 -15.82 24.85 -5.80
CA LEU A 360 -15.85 26.22 -6.33
C LEU A 360 -15.31 26.22 -7.77
N GLY A 361 -16.08 25.63 -8.67
CA GLY A 361 -15.96 25.89 -10.10
C GLY A 361 -16.52 27.28 -10.40
N ASN A 362 -15.64 28.22 -10.74
CA ASN A 362 -15.93 29.51 -11.38
C ASN A 362 -17.19 30.26 -10.91
N SER A 363 -17.09 31.05 -9.82
CA SER A 363 -17.84 32.30 -9.65
C SER A 363 -17.29 33.11 -8.46
N ARG A 364 -16.83 34.33 -8.78
CA ARG A 364 -16.55 35.52 -7.93
C ARG A 364 -16.34 35.29 -6.42
N SER A 365 -15.15 35.73 -5.98
CA SER A 365 -14.86 36.13 -4.60
C SER A 365 -16.02 36.86 -3.94
N LEU A 366 -16.61 36.24 -2.92
CA LEU A 366 -17.45 36.92 -1.94
C LEU A 366 -16.79 36.75 -0.57
N TRP A 367 -15.72 37.51 -0.37
CA TRP A 367 -15.34 37.94 0.97
C TRP A 367 -16.42 38.94 1.41
N VAL A 368 -17.39 38.50 2.20
CA VAL A 368 -18.26 39.42 2.94
C VAL A 368 -17.60 39.65 4.29
N SER A 369 -16.91 40.77 4.40
CA SER A 369 -16.46 41.34 5.66
C SER A 369 -17.69 41.58 6.54
N ARG A 370 -17.74 40.96 7.72
CA ARG A 370 -18.50 41.52 8.85
C ARG A 370 -17.50 41.94 9.91
N PRO A 371 -17.49 43.23 10.30
CA PRO A 371 -16.75 43.69 11.45
C PRO A 371 -17.49 43.28 12.73
N ASP A 372 -16.77 43.26 13.83
CA ASP A 372 -17.25 43.14 15.21
C ASP A 372 -17.41 41.70 15.75
N MET A 373 -16.29 41.13 16.22
CA MET A 373 -16.24 40.44 17.52
C MET A 373 -14.78 40.32 18.01
N VAL A 374 -14.41 41.33 18.81
CA VAL A 374 -13.45 41.39 19.93
C VAL A 374 -12.25 40.45 19.92
N ASP A 375 -11.08 41.09 19.82
CA ASP A 375 -9.74 40.58 20.11
C ASP A 375 -9.65 39.84 21.46
N HIS A 376 -9.19 38.59 21.40
CA HIS A 376 -8.46 37.95 22.49
C HIS A 376 -7.15 37.37 21.96
N ASP A 377 -6.28 38.27 21.48
CA ASP A 377 -4.86 38.01 21.28
C ASP A 377 -4.14 38.05 22.63
N SER A 378 -4.07 36.90 23.29
CA SER A 378 -3.00 36.59 24.25
C SER A 378 -3.09 35.12 24.64
N LEU A 379 -2.03 34.38 24.31
CA LEU A 379 -1.79 32.94 24.55
C LEU A 379 -2.17 32.00 23.40
N CYS A 380 -1.38 32.02 22.33
CA CYS A 380 -0.81 30.80 21.74
C CYS A 380 0.27 31.18 20.72
N CYS A 381 1.54 31.03 21.10
CA CYS A 381 2.67 31.19 20.20
C CYS A 381 2.68 30.05 19.16
N HIS A 382 2.71 30.44 17.88
CA HIS A 382 3.33 29.77 16.72
C HIS A 382 3.07 28.27 16.47
N CYS A 383 2.20 27.99 15.49
CA CYS A 383 2.44 26.96 14.46
C CYS A 383 1.56 27.18 13.21
N PRO A 384 2.06 27.77 12.10
CA PRO A 384 1.23 28.17 10.95
C PRO A 384 1.06 27.08 9.85
N TRP A 385 1.02 25.79 10.18
CA TRP A 385 0.99 24.70 9.18
C TRP A 385 -0.24 23.77 9.24
N PHE A 386 -1.32 24.22 9.88
CA PHE A 386 -2.47 23.39 10.28
C PHE A 386 -3.45 22.98 9.16
N TRP A 387 -3.06 22.99 7.87
CA TRP A 387 -3.96 22.65 6.75
C TRP A 387 -3.39 21.70 5.69
N ILE A 388 -2.27 21.01 5.98
CA ILE A 388 -1.65 20.03 5.05
C ILE A 388 -1.67 18.59 5.59
N PHE A 389 -2.27 18.35 6.75
CA PHE A 389 -2.30 17.03 7.36
C PHE A 389 -3.73 16.48 7.45
N VAL A 390 -4.04 15.54 6.55
CA VAL A 390 -5.15 14.59 6.75
C VAL A 390 -4.61 13.21 7.19
N ASN A 391 -3.31 13.10 7.46
CA ASN A 391 -2.67 11.87 7.95
C ASN A 391 -1.80 12.10 9.20
N SER A 392 -2.22 12.99 10.11
CA SER A 392 -1.47 13.24 11.35
C SER A 392 -1.88 12.38 12.54
N GLU A 393 -3.08 11.80 12.60
CA GLU A 393 -3.42 10.94 13.75
C GLU A 393 -2.75 9.57 13.66
N LEU A 394 -2.64 8.96 12.47
CA LEU A 394 -1.91 7.70 12.30
C LEU A 394 -0.41 7.88 12.67
N ALA A 395 0.21 8.96 12.21
CA ALA A 395 1.62 9.26 12.52
C ALA A 395 1.84 9.58 14.00
N CYS A 396 0.89 10.28 14.66
CA CYS A 396 0.97 10.62 16.08
C CYS A 396 0.73 9.39 16.97
N VAL A 397 -0.20 8.50 16.60
CA VAL A 397 -0.44 7.21 17.26
C VAL A 397 0.77 6.28 17.14
N ILE A 398 1.38 6.19 15.94
CA ILE A 398 2.62 5.44 15.73
C ILE A 398 3.77 6.04 16.58
N GLY A 399 3.88 7.37 16.63
CA GLY A 399 4.85 8.07 17.48
C GLY A 399 4.65 7.83 18.99
N LEU A 400 3.40 7.74 19.45
CA LEU A 400 3.05 7.42 20.85
C LEU A 400 3.40 5.97 21.20
N LEU A 401 3.10 5.00 20.34
CA LEU A 401 3.47 3.60 20.55
C LEU A 401 4.99 3.39 20.64
N LEU A 402 5.77 4.12 19.85
CA LEU A 402 7.24 4.08 19.88
C LEU A 402 7.86 4.71 21.14
N SER A 403 7.10 5.49 21.91
CA SER A 403 7.55 6.07 23.19
C SER A 403 7.32 5.18 24.41
N TYR A 404 6.69 4.01 24.26
CA TYR A 404 6.54 3.02 25.33
C TYR A 404 7.67 2.00 25.33
N CYS A 405 8.29 1.78 26.50
CA CYS A 405 9.32 0.76 26.69
C CYS A 405 8.69 -0.64 26.83
N PHE A 406 8.60 -1.39 25.72
CA PHE A 406 8.24 -2.80 25.77
C PHE A 406 9.45 -3.69 26.15
N PRO A 407 9.25 -4.80 26.89
CA PRO A 407 10.31 -5.79 27.07
C PRO A 407 10.49 -6.60 25.77
N TYR A 408 11.69 -6.64 25.19
CA TYR A 408 11.96 -7.33 23.92
C TYR A 408 12.55 -8.73 24.10
N SER A 409 12.17 -9.66 23.21
CA SER A 409 12.81 -10.98 23.11
C SER A 409 14.25 -10.88 22.58
N GLN A 410 15.17 -11.75 23.03
CA GLN A 410 16.52 -11.87 22.45
C GLN A 410 16.54 -12.55 21.07
N THR A 411 15.40 -13.01 20.58
CA THR A 411 15.25 -13.83 19.38
C THR A 411 15.05 -12.97 18.12
N LEU A 412 15.98 -13.05 17.14
CA LEU A 412 15.89 -12.38 15.83
C LEU A 412 14.78 -13.00 14.96
N ARG A 413 13.79 -12.21 14.51
CA ARG A 413 12.73 -12.62 13.57
C ARG A 413 12.74 -11.71 12.33
N LEU A 414 12.40 -12.22 11.15
CA LEU A 414 12.15 -11.39 9.97
C LEU A 414 10.67 -11.06 9.87
N HIS A 415 10.34 -9.86 9.41
CA HIS A 415 8.95 -9.48 9.19
C HIS A 415 8.37 -10.39 8.10
N SER A 416 8.93 -10.36 6.91
CA SER A 416 8.79 -11.43 5.93
C SER A 416 9.92 -11.27 4.93
N LEU A 417 10.34 -12.37 4.31
CA LEU A 417 11.29 -12.32 3.22
C LEU A 417 10.47 -12.39 1.93
N TYR A 418 10.34 -11.29 1.21
CA TYR A 418 10.01 -11.37 -0.22
C TYR A 418 11.28 -11.00 -0.95
N LEU A 419 11.66 -11.68 -2.03
CA LEU A 419 12.96 -11.39 -2.68
C LEU A 419 12.85 -11.18 -4.17
#